data_AF-A0A2G2NFG1-F1
#
_entry.id   AF-A0A2G2NFG1-F1
#
_cell.length_a   1.000
_cell.length_b   1.000
_cell.length_c   1.000
_cell.angle_alpha   90.00
_cell.angle_beta   90.00
_cell.angle_gamma   90.00
#
_symmetry.space_group_name_H-M   'P 1'
#
loop_
_entity.id
_entity.type
_entity.pdbx_description
1 polymer ?
#
loop_
_entity_poly.entity_id
_entity_poly.type
_entity_poly.pdbx_seq_one_letter_code
_entity_poly.pdbx_strand_id
1 'polypeptide(L)'
;MSDTSLTIDNILAPELTLCRVAASSKKRALEFIAEQINHQDNTLSETQLFNNLISRERLGSTGIGQGIAIPHCRLEGLDHVVGVLMTLEESVEFDAIDNQPVDLIFALIVPKEATSEHLELLSQLAEKFNERSFCDRLRQCEDASTLYQRMTASGG
;
A
#
# COMPACT_ATOMS: atom_id res chain seq x y z
N MET A 1 4.92 -25.58 -15.52
CA MET A 1 5.55 -24.55 -14.67
C MET A 1 4.68 -23.33 -14.84
N SER A 2 3.75 -23.12 -13.92
CA SER A 2 2.82 -21.99 -14.05
C SER A 2 3.61 -20.71 -13.87
N ASP A 3 3.67 -19.94 -14.93
CA ASP A 3 4.15 -18.57 -14.98
C ASP A 3 3.17 -17.73 -14.14
N THR A 4 3.40 -17.67 -12.83
CA THR A 4 2.60 -16.82 -11.95
C THR A 4 3.15 -15.41 -12.06
N SER A 5 2.71 -14.69 -13.10
CA SER A 5 2.97 -13.26 -13.23
C SER A 5 2.59 -12.56 -11.91
N LEU A 6 3.48 -11.70 -11.42
CA LEU A 6 3.29 -10.95 -10.18
C LEU A 6 2.20 -9.89 -10.43
N THR A 7 0.99 -10.14 -9.95
CA THR A 7 -0.17 -9.26 -10.13
C THR A 7 -0.64 -8.70 -8.78
N ILE A 8 -1.38 -7.59 -8.81
CA ILE A 8 -1.97 -6.96 -7.62
C ILE A 8 -2.84 -7.98 -6.85
N ASP A 9 -3.61 -8.79 -7.57
CA ASP A 9 -4.52 -9.79 -6.98
C ASP A 9 -3.77 -10.88 -6.20
N ASN A 10 -2.52 -11.15 -6.58
CA ASN A 10 -1.67 -12.16 -5.93
C ASN A 10 -0.90 -11.61 -4.73
N ILE A 11 -0.77 -10.29 -4.59
CA ILE A 11 0.01 -9.66 -3.50
C ILE A 11 -0.87 -9.04 -2.41
N LEU A 12 -2.15 -8.81 -2.68
CA LEU A 12 -3.08 -8.22 -1.73
C LEU A 12 -3.99 -9.31 -1.14
N ALA A 13 -3.96 -9.44 0.18
CA ALA A 13 -4.90 -10.29 0.92
C ALA A 13 -6.12 -9.47 1.41
N PRO A 14 -7.31 -10.09 1.55
CA PRO A 14 -8.47 -9.45 2.16
C PRO A 14 -8.18 -8.87 3.55
N GLU A 15 -7.36 -9.57 4.34
CA GLU A 15 -6.99 -9.20 5.71
C GLU A 15 -6.07 -7.98 5.79
N LEU A 16 -5.38 -7.67 4.68
CA LEU A 16 -4.55 -6.46 4.52
C LEU A 16 -5.25 -5.40 3.66
N THR A 17 -6.58 -5.51 3.53
CA THR A 17 -7.43 -4.47 2.95
C THR A 17 -8.29 -3.85 4.05
N LEU A 18 -8.10 -2.56 4.32
CA LEU A 18 -8.61 -1.90 5.50
C LEU A 18 -9.40 -0.66 5.10
N CYS A 19 -10.62 -0.51 5.60
CA CYS A 19 -11.49 0.59 5.21
C CYS A 19 -11.70 1.55 6.39
N ARG A 20 -11.63 2.86 6.11
CA ARG A 20 -11.85 3.94 7.10
C ARG A 20 -10.94 3.80 8.32
N VAL A 21 -9.65 3.63 8.07
CA VAL A 21 -8.63 3.56 9.11
C VAL A 21 -8.46 4.94 9.76
N ALA A 22 -8.56 4.99 11.08
CA ALA A 22 -8.24 6.19 11.85
C ALA A 22 -6.72 6.33 12.00
N ALA A 23 -6.12 7.28 11.28
CA ALA A 23 -4.72 7.64 11.40
C ALA A 23 -4.58 9.16 11.53
N SER A 24 -3.90 9.63 12.57
CA SER A 24 -3.78 11.08 12.86
C SER A 24 -2.60 11.76 12.17
N SER A 25 -1.74 11.00 11.49
CA SER A 25 -0.53 11.53 10.82
C SER A 25 0.05 10.51 9.84
N LYS A 26 0.90 10.98 8.92
CA LYS A 26 1.77 10.14 8.08
C LYS A 26 2.49 9.06 8.89
N LYS A 27 3.14 9.44 10.00
CA LYS A 27 3.89 8.49 10.84
C LYS A 27 2.98 7.39 11.37
N ARG A 28 1.80 7.76 11.89
CA ARG A 28 0.83 6.79 12.43
C ARG A 28 0.29 5.86 11.34
N ALA A 29 0.05 6.36 10.13
CA ALA A 29 -0.37 5.54 9.00
C ALA A 29 0.69 4.49 8.64
N LEU A 30 1.98 4.87 8.60
CA LEU A 30 3.09 3.94 8.33
C LEU A 30 3.31 2.92 9.47
N GLU A 31 3.14 3.35 10.72
CA GLU A 31 3.19 2.46 11.89
C GLU A 31 2.06 1.43 11.86
N PHE A 32 0.83 1.89 11.57
CA PHE A 32 -0.32 1.01 11.43
C PHE A 32 -0.13 -0.03 10.32
N ILE A 33 0.44 0.33 9.17
CA ILE A 33 0.78 -0.65 8.12
C ILE A 33 1.69 -1.76 8.67
N ALA A 34 2.73 -1.39 9.42
CA ALA A 34 3.66 -2.37 9.99
C ALA A 34 2.97 -3.26 11.04
N GLU A 35 2.12 -2.70 11.89
CA GLU A 35 1.31 -3.43 12.87
C GLU A 35 0.42 -4.48 12.18
N GLN A 36 -0.26 -4.10 11.10
CA GLN A 36 -1.19 -4.99 10.40
C GLN A 36 -0.46 -6.13 9.69
N ILE A 37 0.70 -5.87 9.09
CA ILE A 37 1.52 -6.92 8.49
C ILE A 37 2.02 -7.89 9.56
N ASN A 38 2.53 -7.40 10.70
CA ASN A 38 2.96 -8.28 11.79
C ASN A 38 1.80 -9.07 12.41
N HIS A 39 0.60 -8.47 12.49
CA HIS A 39 -0.58 -9.17 12.98
C HIS A 39 -0.97 -10.35 12.07
N GLN A 40 -0.80 -10.22 10.75
CA GLN A 40 -1.05 -11.31 9.81
C GLN A 40 0.08 -12.35 9.77
N ASP A 41 1.33 -11.89 9.85
CA ASP A 41 2.50 -12.74 9.93
C ASP A 41 3.45 -12.26 11.03
N ASN A 42 3.31 -12.90 12.20
CA ASN A 42 4.07 -12.53 13.39
C ASN A 42 5.57 -12.85 13.30
N THR A 43 6.01 -13.53 12.24
CA THR A 43 7.43 -13.75 11.96
C THR A 43 8.10 -12.48 11.41
N LEU A 44 7.32 -11.56 10.83
CA LEU A 44 7.81 -10.31 10.26
C LEU A 44 7.87 -9.21 11.32
N SER A 45 9.05 -8.65 11.59
CA SER A 45 9.21 -7.63 12.63
C SER A 45 8.52 -6.31 12.30
N GLU A 46 7.52 -5.94 13.09
CA GLU A 46 6.85 -4.62 13.04
C GLU A 46 7.86 -3.47 13.10
N THR A 47 8.77 -3.50 14.08
CA THR A 47 9.81 -2.48 14.26
C THR A 47 10.68 -2.32 13.00
N GLN A 48 11.08 -3.43 12.38
CA GLN A 48 11.90 -3.41 11.17
C GLN A 48 11.11 -2.86 9.97
N LEU A 49 9.87 -3.32 9.78
CA LEU A 49 8.95 -2.84 8.75
C LEU A 49 8.75 -1.32 8.85
N PHE A 50 8.37 -0.83 10.03
CA PHE A 50 8.15 0.59 10.27
C PHE A 50 9.41 1.42 10.00
N ASN A 51 10.57 0.97 10.51
CA ASN A 51 11.83 1.65 10.27
C ASN A 51 12.20 1.71 8.79
N ASN A 52 11.95 0.64 8.04
CA ASN A 52 12.24 0.58 6.60
C ASN A 52 11.31 1.50 5.81
N LEU A 53 10.01 1.52 6.12
CA LEU A 53 9.03 2.43 5.52
C LEU A 53 9.40 3.89 5.77
N ILE A 54 9.67 4.26 7.03
CA ILE A 54 10.08 5.63 7.39
C ILE A 54 11.41 6.01 6.73
N SER A 55 12.37 5.09 6.67
CA SER A 55 13.66 5.35 6.03
C SER A 55 13.49 5.61 4.55
N ARG A 56 12.61 4.88 3.85
CA ARG A 56 12.28 5.15 2.45
C ARG A 56 11.57 6.50 2.30
N GLU A 57 10.57 6.76 3.13
CA GLU A 57 9.79 7.99 3.08
C GLU A 57 10.65 9.26 3.26
N ARG A 58 11.71 9.17 4.08
CA ARG A 58 12.68 10.27 4.29
C ARG A 58 13.53 10.60 3.06
N LEU A 59 13.66 9.70 2.10
CA LEU A 59 14.37 9.99 0.83
C LEU A 59 13.55 10.89 -0.10
N GLY A 60 12.25 10.99 0.16
CA GLY A 60 11.28 11.72 -0.63
C GLY A 60 9.91 11.08 -0.47
N SER A 61 8.89 11.95 -0.32
CA SER A 61 7.51 11.52 -0.10
C SER A 61 7.06 10.46 -1.11
N THR A 62 6.35 9.46 -0.61
CA THR A 62 5.67 8.47 -1.46
C THR A 62 4.23 8.87 -1.79
N GLY A 63 3.81 10.09 -1.39
CA GLY A 63 2.57 10.73 -1.84
C GLY A 63 2.68 11.17 -3.30
N ILE A 64 1.97 10.49 -4.19
CA ILE A 64 2.02 10.71 -5.64
C ILE A 64 1.02 11.78 -6.12
N GLY A 65 0.25 12.35 -5.20
CA GLY A 65 -0.77 13.36 -5.45
C GLY A 65 -2.18 12.78 -5.57
N GLN A 66 -3.17 13.65 -5.78
CA GLN A 66 -4.59 13.31 -5.87
C GLN A 66 -5.11 12.54 -4.65
N GLY A 67 -4.55 12.80 -3.47
CA GLY A 67 -4.88 12.11 -2.22
C GLY A 67 -4.34 10.68 -2.09
N ILE A 68 -3.31 10.32 -2.85
CA ILE A 68 -2.79 8.95 -2.92
C ILE A 68 -1.35 8.89 -2.44
N ALA A 69 -1.02 7.85 -1.66
CA ALA A 69 0.36 7.46 -1.39
C ALA A 69 0.62 6.00 -1.70
N ILE A 70 1.86 5.70 -2.12
CA ILE A 70 2.34 4.32 -2.33
C ILE A 70 3.60 4.07 -1.49
N PRO A 71 3.50 4.00 -0.14
CA PRO A 71 4.63 3.66 0.71
C PRO A 71 5.22 2.31 0.31
N HIS A 72 6.53 2.20 0.24
CA HIS A 72 7.16 0.94 -0.14
C HIS A 72 8.48 0.78 0.57
N CYS A 73 8.87 -0.45 0.86
CA CYS A 73 10.20 -0.72 1.33
C CYS A 73 10.61 -2.16 1.03
N ARG A 74 11.87 -2.46 1.31
CA ARG A 74 12.35 -3.84 1.30
C ARG A 74 12.36 -4.41 2.70
N LEU A 75 12.15 -5.72 2.82
CA LEU A 75 12.24 -6.44 4.08
C LEU A 75 13.15 -7.66 3.93
N GLU A 76 14.02 -7.88 4.92
CA GLU A 76 14.89 -9.04 4.98
C GLU A 76 14.14 -10.23 5.59
N GLY A 77 14.31 -11.43 5.02
CA GLY A 77 13.57 -12.62 5.44
C GLY A 77 12.14 -12.69 4.93
N LEU A 78 11.77 -11.82 3.98
CA LEU A 78 10.48 -11.87 3.31
C LEU A 78 10.61 -12.68 2.01
N ASP A 79 9.80 -13.73 1.87
CA ASP A 79 9.88 -14.67 0.74
C ASP A 79 8.92 -14.33 -0.41
N HIS A 80 7.98 -13.39 -0.21
CA HIS A 80 6.97 -13.00 -1.18
C HIS A 80 6.61 -11.51 -1.04
N VAL A 81 6.00 -10.92 -2.07
CA VAL A 81 5.56 -9.52 -2.02
C VAL A 81 4.27 -9.40 -1.21
N VAL A 82 4.21 -8.39 -0.34
CA VAL A 82 3.04 -8.08 0.50
C VAL A 82 2.49 -6.71 0.15
N GLY A 83 1.23 -6.67 -0.27
CA GLY A 83 0.44 -5.46 -0.47
C GLY A 83 -0.46 -5.16 0.73
N VAL A 84 -0.60 -3.88 1.06
CA VAL A 84 -1.60 -3.39 2.02
C VAL A 84 -2.38 -2.27 1.37
N LEU A 85 -3.70 -2.38 1.32
CA LEU A 85 -4.57 -1.32 0.82
C LEU A 85 -5.36 -0.74 1.99
N MET A 86 -5.33 0.59 2.15
CA MET A 86 -6.20 1.25 3.12
C MET A 86 -6.80 2.56 2.64
N THR A 87 -8.06 2.79 3.00
CA THR A 87 -8.66 4.13 3.01
C THR A 87 -8.63 4.69 4.43
N LEU A 88 -8.37 5.98 4.56
CA LEU A 88 -8.39 6.67 5.85
C LEU A 88 -9.77 7.27 6.13
N GLU A 89 -10.15 7.35 7.40
CA GLU A 89 -11.36 8.05 7.83
C GLU A 89 -11.24 9.57 7.63
N GLU A 90 -10.07 10.11 7.95
CA GLU A 90 -9.69 11.50 7.68
C GLU A 90 -8.39 11.54 6.88
N SER A 91 -8.32 12.42 5.89
CA SER A 91 -7.11 12.58 5.09
C SER A 91 -5.96 13.15 5.92
N VAL A 92 -4.74 12.66 5.73
CA VAL A 92 -3.56 13.07 6.50
C VAL A 92 -2.58 13.86 5.65
N GLU A 93 -1.95 14.87 6.24
CA GLU A 93 -0.81 15.56 5.61
C GLU A 93 0.31 14.54 5.33
N PHE A 94 0.65 14.41 4.05
CA PHE A 94 1.59 13.38 3.57
C PHE A 94 2.75 13.97 2.76
N ASP A 95 2.96 15.28 2.76
CA ASP A 95 3.98 15.94 1.91
C ASP A 95 3.89 15.46 0.44
N ALA A 96 2.68 15.23 -0.07
CA ALA A 96 2.47 14.74 -1.42
C ALA A 96 2.99 15.75 -2.45
N ILE A 97 3.31 15.28 -3.66
CA ILE A 97 3.89 16.13 -4.72
C ILE A 97 3.04 17.37 -5.08
N ASP A 98 1.73 17.30 -4.87
CA ASP A 98 0.76 18.36 -5.12
C ASP A 98 0.32 19.10 -3.84
N ASN A 99 0.93 18.78 -2.69
CA ASN A 99 0.59 19.26 -1.35
C ASN A 99 -0.85 18.95 -0.91
N GLN A 100 -1.52 17.96 -1.51
CA GLN A 100 -2.82 17.49 -1.03
C GLN A 100 -2.64 16.44 0.08
N PRO A 101 -3.53 16.42 1.09
CA PRO A 101 -3.53 15.36 2.09
C PRO A 101 -3.96 14.03 1.45
N VAL A 102 -3.49 12.93 2.01
CA VAL A 102 -3.69 11.56 1.50
C VAL A 102 -4.80 10.86 2.27
N ASP A 103 -5.71 10.21 1.56
CA ASP A 103 -6.81 9.40 2.10
C ASP A 103 -6.81 7.96 1.56
N LEU A 104 -6.03 7.67 0.53
CA LEU A 104 -5.92 6.36 -0.10
C LEU A 104 -4.44 5.94 -0.13
N ILE A 105 -4.14 4.81 0.51
CA ILE A 105 -2.76 4.34 0.67
C ILE A 105 -2.66 2.90 0.18
N PHE A 106 -1.67 2.62 -0.67
CA PHE A 106 -1.27 1.27 -1.02
C PHE A 106 0.18 1.04 -0.64
N ALA A 107 0.44 0.27 0.41
CA ALA A 107 1.81 -0.09 0.79
C ALA A 107 2.30 -1.33 0.04
N LEU A 108 3.57 -1.33 -0.36
CA LEU A 108 4.22 -2.45 -1.05
C LEU A 108 5.52 -2.87 -0.35
N ILE A 109 5.52 -4.03 0.29
CA ILE A 109 6.71 -4.62 0.91
C ILE A 109 7.25 -5.72 0.00
N VAL A 110 8.52 -5.61 -0.35
CA VAL A 110 9.18 -6.56 -1.25
C VAL A 110 10.38 -7.22 -0.57
N PRO A 111 10.79 -8.43 -1.01
CA PRO A 111 12.04 -9.04 -0.61
C PRO A 111 13.26 -8.09 -0.78
N LYS A 112 14.30 -8.31 0.03
CA LYS A 112 15.53 -7.49 0.02
C LYS A 112 16.22 -7.49 -1.34
N GLU A 113 16.17 -8.63 -2.02
CA GLU A 113 16.60 -8.83 -3.39
C GLU A 113 15.68 -8.04 -4.32
N ALA A 114 16.16 -6.90 -4.85
CA ALA A 114 15.39 -6.21 -5.88
C ALA A 114 15.47 -6.97 -7.19
N THR A 115 14.29 -7.36 -7.67
CA THR A 115 14.09 -7.86 -9.02
C THR A 115 13.46 -6.76 -9.87
N SER A 116 13.62 -6.86 -11.18
CA SER A 116 12.94 -5.97 -12.14
C SER A 116 11.41 -6.06 -12.02
N GLU A 117 10.90 -7.24 -11.65
CA GLU A 117 9.47 -7.51 -11.46
C GLU A 117 8.85 -6.64 -10.35
N HIS A 118 9.58 -6.41 -9.25
CA HIS A 118 9.10 -5.54 -8.17
C HIS A 118 8.93 -4.08 -8.62
N LEU A 119 9.84 -3.58 -9.46
CA LEU A 119 9.76 -2.22 -10.00
C LEU A 119 8.62 -2.10 -11.02
N GLU A 120 8.41 -3.14 -11.82
CA GLU A 120 7.29 -3.20 -12.76
C GLU A 120 5.95 -3.16 -12.04
N LEU A 121 5.78 -3.97 -10.98
CA LEU A 121 4.57 -3.94 -10.17
C LEU A 121 4.33 -2.57 -9.52
N LEU A 122 5.38 -1.91 -9.03
CA LEU A 122 5.26 -0.55 -8.48
C LEU A 122 4.80 0.45 -9.55
N SER A 123 5.29 0.33 -10.79
CA SER A 123 4.84 1.15 -11.92
C SER A 123 3.37 0.89 -12.24
N GLN A 124 2.97 -0.37 -12.33
CA GLN A 124 1.57 -0.75 -12.59
C GLN A 124 0.62 -0.22 -11.51
N LEU A 125 1.02 -0.27 -10.24
CA LEU A 125 0.26 0.34 -9.14
C LEU A 125 0.12 1.85 -9.34
N ALA A 126 1.23 2.56 -9.60
CA ALA A 126 1.20 4.01 -9.81
C ALA A 126 0.32 4.41 -11.00
N GLU A 127 0.36 3.65 -12.11
CA GLU A 127 -0.49 3.86 -13.28
C GLU A 127 -1.97 3.63 -12.96
N LYS A 128 -2.31 2.53 -12.29
CA LYS A 128 -3.69 2.21 -11.88
C LYS A 128 -4.25 3.28 -10.94
N PHE A 129 -3.43 3.77 -10.00
CA PHE A 129 -3.81 4.87 -9.10
C PHE A 129 -3.84 6.25 -9.77
N ASN A 130 -3.34 6.39 -10.99
CA ASN A 130 -3.52 7.63 -11.76
C ASN A 130 -4.91 7.71 -12.42
N GLU A 131 -5.63 6.58 -12.52
CA GLU A 131 -7.00 6.55 -13.00
C GLU A 131 -7.98 7.11 -11.95
N ARG A 132 -8.29 8.40 -12.04
CA ARG A 132 -9.20 9.08 -11.11
C ARG A 132 -10.50 8.32 -10.84
N SER A 133 -11.15 7.81 -11.89
CA SER A 133 -12.42 7.07 -11.73
C SER A 133 -12.25 5.80 -10.88
N PHE A 134 -11.10 5.14 -10.95
CA PHE A 134 -10.78 3.97 -10.16
C PHE A 134 -10.59 4.37 -8.69
N CYS A 135 -9.80 5.40 -8.42
CA CYS A 135 -9.59 5.91 -7.06
C CYS A 135 -10.89 6.39 -6.40
N ASP A 136 -11.74 7.10 -7.14
CA ASP A 136 -13.04 7.56 -6.65
C ASP A 136 -13.94 6.37 -6.26
N ARG A 137 -13.90 5.27 -7.04
CA ARG A 137 -14.61 4.04 -6.66
C ARG A 137 -14.03 3.43 -5.38
N LEU A 138 -12.72 3.44 -5.16
CA LEU A 138 -12.16 2.93 -3.91
C LEU A 138 -12.56 3.79 -2.70
N ARG A 139 -12.57 5.12 -2.85
CA ARG A 139 -13.00 6.06 -1.79
C ARG A 139 -14.45 5.91 -1.37
N GLN A 140 -15.32 5.47 -2.27
CA GLN A 140 -16.74 5.25 -2.00
C GLN A 140 -17.02 3.95 -1.22
N CYS A 141 -16.03 3.11 -0.98
CA CYS A 141 -16.21 1.90 -0.18
C CYS A 141 -16.45 2.26 1.29
N GLU A 142 -17.40 1.57 1.92
CA GLU A 142 -17.70 1.72 3.34
C GLU A 142 -17.22 0.54 4.18
N ASP A 143 -16.72 -0.51 3.52
CA ASP A 143 -16.25 -1.73 4.15
C ASP A 143 -15.03 -2.32 3.40
N ALA A 144 -14.23 -3.07 4.14
CA ALA A 144 -13.00 -3.71 3.65
C ALA A 144 -13.25 -4.75 2.55
N SER A 145 -14.37 -5.47 2.59
CA SER A 145 -14.67 -6.52 1.63
C SER A 145 -14.96 -5.92 0.25
N THR A 146 -15.80 -4.89 0.19
CA THR A 146 -16.09 -4.14 -1.03
C THR A 146 -14.83 -3.47 -1.57
N LEU A 147 -13.98 -2.90 -0.68
CA LEU A 147 -12.71 -2.30 -1.08
C LEU A 147 -11.77 -3.32 -1.74
N TYR A 148 -11.62 -4.50 -1.14
CA TYR A 148 -10.82 -5.60 -1.67
C TYR A 148 -11.33 -6.05 -3.03
N GLN A 149 -12.64 -6.28 -3.16
CA GLN A 149 -13.26 -6.68 -4.42
C GLN A 149 -13.06 -5.64 -5.52
N ARG A 150 -13.17 -4.33 -5.21
CA ARG A 150 -12.95 -3.27 -6.21
C ARG A 150 -11.49 -3.16 -6.63
N MET A 151 -10.55 -3.39 -5.72
CA MET A 151 -9.13 -3.39 -6.05
C MET A 151 -8.74 -4.55 -6.96
N THR A 152 -9.29 -5.74 -6.67
CA THR A 152 -8.92 -7.01 -7.30
C THR A 152 -9.84 -7.43 -8.45
N ALA A 153 -10.89 -6.67 -8.72
CA ALA A 153 -11.69 -6.85 -9.92
C ALA A 153 -10.79 -6.58 -11.15
N SER A 154 -10.50 -7.64 -11.90
CA SER A 154 -9.90 -7.53 -13.23
C SER A 154 -10.78 -6.59 -14.05
N GLY A 155 -10.18 -5.53 -14.62
CA GLY A 155 -10.92 -4.48 -15.33
C GLY A 155 -11.89 -5.08 -16.35
N GLY A 156 -13.18 -4.75 -16.21
CA GLY A 156 -14.20 -4.93 -17.25
C GLY A 156 -14.16 -3.80 -18.25
#